data_AF-A0AAX4P5Y3-F1
#
_entry.id   AF-A0AAX4P5Y3-F1
#
_cell.length_a   1.000
_cell.length_b   1.000
_cell.length_c   1.000
_cell.angle_alpha   90.00
_cell.angle_beta   90.00
_cell.angle_gamma   90.00
#
_symmetry.space_group_name_H-M   'P 1'
#
loop_
_entity.id
_entity.type
_entity.pdbx_description
1 polymer ?
#
loop_
_entity_poly.entity_id
_entity_poly.type
_entity_poly.pdbx_seq_one_letter_code
_entity_poly.pdbx_strand_id
1 'polypeptide(L)'
;MEIVYTYTKKRSEYGRQPNFKDGEATVVANFIPDESKAEAHFERDPCVTVAQVHPDVTDSAVNTSPTVSVARGMSHTEGGWPQEIDPEMPEHVHRYRKKKERSEEFQENVERLGNQLEDLIKQNNAIDIYEDYFSGVVVDHSSEPPSSKVLTILKDPHQQECRRQASYVSWYPDGARKLAVAYSILDFQQQPEDMPLSSYIWDLSKPTIPDFEIMTVSQLCSLKYSPKDPNIILGGQFNGQVAYWDTRKGHHAIEVSLVENSHKDPVWDVAWLRSKTGAECLSVSTDGYALFWDIRRLGEPIQRVLLKDKSGGNVHGATTLNYDPQAGPSKFTVGTETGNALACNKGAKNPADIVGNLFPGHHAPVYGLERHPFFSKYFMTIGDWTSRIWIDDLKTPIITTKYYNVGLSTGKWSPTRPGVFYTARSDGVLDVWDMFYKQNDPVLSINVSTSPLSSLQVQQQGRLLACGSKDGNVSIVEVSDGLAEIQSNEKQSINQLLERETKRERNLDQLEKEARMKARKEAKKQTEEPEKNDEMEEKLRTLEVEFFELTRKTDEDEDGDLLSSIETGDGDE
;
A
#
# COMPACT_ATOMS: atom_id res chain seq x y z
N MET A 1 35.35 -72.24 -25.88
CA MET A 1 35.53 -70.88 -26.44
C MET A 1 35.84 -71.07 -27.92
N GLU A 2 34.83 -71.05 -28.77
CA GLU A 2 35.06 -70.90 -30.20
C GLU A 2 35.11 -69.40 -30.51
N ILE A 3 36.20 -69.02 -31.16
CA ILE A 3 36.52 -67.67 -31.58
C ILE A 3 35.57 -67.33 -32.73
N VAL A 4 34.39 -66.78 -32.41
CA VAL A 4 33.46 -66.31 -33.43
C VAL A 4 33.96 -64.97 -33.98
N TYR A 5 34.69 -65.02 -35.09
CA TYR A 5 35.06 -63.82 -35.84
C TYR A 5 33.78 -63.18 -36.40
N THR A 6 33.42 -62.01 -35.89
CA THR A 6 32.22 -61.27 -36.33
C THR A 6 32.65 -60.14 -37.27
N TYR A 7 32.23 -60.20 -38.54
CA TYR A 7 32.51 -59.15 -39.52
C TYR A 7 31.34 -58.16 -39.59
N THR A 8 31.61 -56.86 -39.38
CA THR A 8 30.61 -55.80 -39.51
C THR A 8 30.95 -54.87 -40.68
N LYS A 9 30.01 -54.68 -41.61
CA LYS A 9 30.15 -53.80 -42.78
C LYS A 9 29.03 -52.75 -42.82
N LYS A 10 29.34 -51.51 -43.20
CA LYS A 10 28.36 -50.42 -43.26
C LYS A 10 27.38 -50.64 -44.42
N ARG A 11 26.08 -50.39 -44.19
CA ARG A 11 25.01 -50.66 -45.16
C ARG A 11 25.19 -49.95 -46.51
N SER A 12 25.80 -48.76 -46.53
CA SER A 12 26.12 -48.02 -47.76
C SER A 12 27.09 -48.75 -48.69
N GLU A 13 27.82 -49.74 -48.18
CA GLU A 13 28.85 -50.49 -48.91
C GLU A 13 28.40 -51.92 -49.29
N TYR A 14 27.15 -52.27 -48.99
CA TYR A 14 26.52 -53.47 -49.52
C TYR A 14 26.09 -53.23 -50.97
N GLY A 15 26.41 -54.15 -51.87
CA GLY A 15 26.06 -54.06 -53.30
C GLY A 15 27.15 -53.50 -54.22
N ARG A 16 28.37 -53.20 -53.73
CA ARG A 16 29.52 -52.96 -54.62
C ARG A 16 29.99 -54.28 -55.24
N GLN A 17 30.25 -54.31 -56.55
CA GLN A 17 30.75 -55.50 -57.24
C GLN A 17 32.18 -55.84 -56.78
N PRO A 18 32.45 -57.10 -56.35
CA PRO A 18 33.81 -57.57 -56.07
C PRO A 18 34.64 -57.66 -57.37
N ASN A 19 35.91 -57.30 -57.28
CA ASN A 19 36.82 -57.22 -58.43
C ASN A 19 37.71 -58.47 -58.48
N PHE A 20 37.27 -59.52 -59.17
CA PHE A 20 38.01 -60.77 -59.32
C PHE A 20 39.12 -60.66 -60.37
N LYS A 21 40.22 -61.41 -60.18
CA LYS A 21 41.30 -61.61 -61.15
C LYS A 21 41.69 -63.09 -61.14
N ASP A 22 41.88 -63.68 -62.31
CA ASP A 22 42.24 -65.11 -62.43
C ASP A 22 43.69 -65.40 -62.06
N GLY A 23 43.94 -66.58 -61.46
CA GLY A 23 45.25 -67.15 -61.13
C GLY A 23 45.21 -68.69 -61.07
N GLU A 24 46.36 -69.37 -61.20
CA GLU A 24 46.44 -70.84 -61.35
C GLU A 24 46.33 -71.65 -60.03
N ALA A 25 45.86 -72.91 -60.10
CA ALA A 25 45.47 -73.75 -58.96
C ALA A 25 46.58 -74.68 -58.40
N THR A 26 46.57 -74.96 -57.08
CA THR A 26 47.53 -75.85 -56.37
C THR A 26 46.82 -76.82 -55.39
N VAL A 27 47.38 -78.02 -55.17
CA VAL A 27 46.82 -79.08 -54.29
C VAL A 27 47.37 -78.95 -52.86
N VAL A 28 46.49 -79.04 -51.85
CA VAL A 28 46.81 -78.66 -50.45
C VAL A 28 47.18 -79.85 -49.52
N ALA A 29 46.61 -81.08 -49.62
CA ALA A 29 47.03 -82.26 -48.81
C ALA A 29 46.39 -83.64 -49.21
N ASN A 30 46.96 -84.79 -48.74
CA ASN A 30 46.43 -86.19 -48.87
C ASN A 30 46.87 -87.15 -47.71
N PHE A 31 46.05 -88.15 -47.29
CA PHE A 31 46.30 -89.05 -46.12
C PHE A 31 45.80 -90.52 -46.28
N ILE A 32 46.45 -91.52 -45.63
CA ILE A 32 46.23 -93.00 -45.78
C ILE A 32 45.84 -93.69 -44.43
N PRO A 33 44.96 -94.74 -44.40
CA PRO A 33 44.45 -95.41 -43.18
C PRO A 33 45.42 -96.40 -42.47
N ASP A 34 45.25 -96.59 -41.15
CA ASP A 34 46.08 -97.43 -40.23
C ASP A 34 45.26 -98.55 -39.56
N GLU A 35 45.82 -99.77 -39.50
CA GLU A 35 45.16 -101.04 -39.10
C GLU A 35 44.90 -101.19 -37.60
N SER A 36 45.59 -100.42 -36.74
CA SER A 36 45.52 -100.54 -35.27
C SER A 36 44.13 -100.31 -34.67
N LYS A 37 43.20 -99.73 -35.43
CA LYS A 37 41.84 -99.38 -34.98
C LYS A 37 40.78 -100.46 -35.25
N ALA A 38 41.15 -101.59 -35.83
CA ALA A 38 40.21 -102.65 -36.20
C ALA A 38 39.57 -103.34 -34.98
N GLU A 39 40.29 -103.52 -33.87
CA GLU A 39 39.81 -104.29 -32.70
C GLU A 39 38.66 -103.61 -31.92
N ALA A 40 38.44 -102.31 -32.14
CA ALA A 40 37.42 -101.54 -31.42
C ALA A 40 36.04 -101.53 -32.12
N HIS A 41 35.83 -102.34 -33.16
CA HIS A 41 34.55 -102.37 -33.87
C HIS A 41 33.51 -103.21 -33.11
N PHE A 42 32.40 -102.58 -32.71
CA PHE A 42 31.18 -103.29 -32.31
C PHE A 42 29.98 -102.78 -33.12
N GLU A 43 29.08 -103.70 -33.45
CA GLU A 43 27.96 -103.45 -34.35
C GLU A 43 26.82 -102.77 -33.57
N ARG A 44 26.36 -101.62 -34.07
CA ARG A 44 25.36 -100.78 -33.42
C ARG A 44 24.02 -100.94 -34.14
N ASP A 45 22.96 -101.19 -33.37
CA ASP A 45 21.58 -101.28 -33.86
C ASP A 45 21.20 -100.06 -34.71
N PRO A 46 20.30 -100.26 -35.71
CA PRO A 46 20.13 -99.34 -36.82
C PRO A 46 19.66 -97.95 -36.39
N CYS A 47 20.61 -97.04 -36.28
CA CYS A 47 20.36 -95.61 -36.25
C CYS A 47 20.22 -95.14 -37.70
N VAL A 48 19.07 -94.57 -38.05
CA VAL A 48 18.92 -93.85 -39.32
C VAL A 48 19.72 -92.55 -39.22
N THR A 49 20.89 -92.54 -39.84
CA THR A 49 21.67 -91.32 -40.07
C THR A 49 21.39 -90.80 -41.48
N VAL A 50 20.73 -89.65 -41.54
CA VAL A 50 20.47 -88.93 -42.78
C VAL A 50 21.73 -88.13 -43.12
N ALA A 51 22.35 -88.46 -44.25
CA ALA A 51 23.50 -87.73 -44.79
C ALA A 51 23.00 -86.63 -45.75
N GLN A 52 23.41 -85.39 -45.52
CA GLN A 52 23.07 -84.27 -46.39
C GLN A 52 24.11 -84.12 -47.49
N VAL A 53 23.67 -84.38 -48.72
CA VAL A 53 24.41 -84.28 -49.99
C VAL A 53 24.38 -82.85 -50.54
N HIS A 54 23.91 -81.88 -49.74
CA HIS A 54 23.71 -80.49 -50.13
C HIS A 54 24.84 -79.61 -49.59
N PRO A 55 25.36 -78.64 -50.37
CA PRO A 55 26.55 -77.86 -50.00
C PRO A 55 26.36 -77.07 -48.70
N ASP A 56 27.41 -77.05 -47.87
CA ASP A 56 27.44 -76.29 -46.61
C ASP A 56 27.34 -74.78 -46.85
N VAL A 57 26.45 -74.11 -46.11
CA VAL A 57 26.09 -72.68 -46.25
C VAL A 57 26.20 -71.95 -44.91
N THR A 58 26.70 -70.71 -44.94
CA THR A 58 26.88 -69.86 -43.74
C THR A 58 25.60 -69.11 -43.36
N ASP A 59 25.24 -69.12 -42.08
CA ASP A 59 24.13 -68.34 -41.55
C ASP A 59 24.59 -66.96 -41.04
N SER A 60 23.77 -65.94 -41.29
CA SER A 60 24.01 -64.56 -40.83
C SER A 60 22.71 -63.97 -40.31
N ALA A 61 22.67 -63.65 -39.02
CA ALA A 61 21.50 -63.08 -38.38
C ALA A 61 21.61 -61.55 -38.28
N VAL A 62 20.58 -60.83 -38.75
CA VAL A 62 20.45 -59.37 -38.64
C VAL A 62 19.15 -59.09 -37.89
N ASN A 63 19.25 -58.43 -36.73
CA ASN A 63 18.08 -57.91 -36.02
C ASN A 63 17.82 -56.46 -36.45
N THR A 64 16.68 -56.22 -37.10
CA THR A 64 16.15 -54.87 -37.31
C THR A 64 15.09 -54.58 -36.26
N SER A 65 15.07 -53.37 -35.70
CA SER A 65 13.95 -52.94 -34.87
C SER A 65 12.64 -52.98 -35.66
N PRO A 66 11.51 -53.40 -35.05
CA PRO A 66 10.24 -53.52 -35.75
C PRO A 66 9.85 -52.16 -36.33
N THR A 67 9.68 -52.12 -37.65
CA THR A 67 9.28 -50.90 -38.35
C THR A 67 7.79 -50.68 -38.08
N VAL A 68 7.46 -49.66 -37.29
CA VAL A 68 6.07 -49.31 -37.00
C VAL A 68 5.47 -48.66 -38.24
N SER A 69 4.77 -49.44 -39.06
CA SER A 69 3.93 -48.89 -40.13
C SER A 69 2.64 -48.35 -39.51
N VAL A 70 2.43 -47.04 -39.58
CA VAL A 70 1.18 -46.40 -39.19
C VAL A 70 0.34 -46.19 -40.43
N ALA A 71 -0.82 -46.83 -40.52
CA ALA A 71 -1.81 -46.49 -41.53
C ALA A 71 -2.33 -45.08 -41.25
N ARG A 72 -2.00 -44.12 -42.13
CA ARG A 72 -2.53 -42.76 -42.07
C ARG A 72 -3.59 -42.62 -43.15
N GLY A 73 -4.85 -42.49 -42.73
CA GLY A 73 -5.94 -42.01 -43.57
C GLY A 73 -6.18 -40.52 -43.32
N MET A 74 -6.64 -39.79 -44.34
CA MET A 74 -7.10 -38.42 -44.21
C MET A 74 -8.64 -38.42 -44.20
N SER A 75 -9.25 -37.91 -43.13
CA SER A 75 -10.69 -37.69 -43.07
C SER A 75 -10.94 -36.20 -43.32
N HIS A 76 -11.42 -35.86 -44.51
CA HIS A 76 -11.90 -34.52 -44.80
C HIS A 76 -13.35 -34.40 -44.32
N THR A 77 -13.60 -33.55 -43.32
CA THR A 77 -14.95 -33.25 -42.80
C THR A 77 -15.47 -31.96 -43.41
N GLU A 78 -15.54 -31.89 -44.74
CA GLU A 78 -16.25 -30.80 -45.40
C GLU A 78 -17.57 -31.33 -46.00
N GLY A 79 -18.68 -30.73 -45.56
CA GLY A 79 -20.00 -30.95 -46.14
C GLY A 79 -20.94 -31.85 -45.33
N GLY A 80 -22.14 -31.32 -45.04
CA GLY A 80 -23.30 -32.04 -44.49
C GLY A 80 -24.32 -32.43 -45.55
N TRP A 81 -23.85 -32.69 -46.78
CA TRP A 81 -24.72 -33.12 -47.87
C TRP A 81 -25.12 -34.59 -47.68
N PRO A 82 -26.36 -34.98 -48.05
CA PRO A 82 -26.73 -36.38 -48.09
C PRO A 82 -25.76 -37.19 -48.96
N GLN A 83 -25.52 -38.46 -48.59
CA GLN A 83 -24.52 -39.35 -49.21
C GLN A 83 -24.64 -39.50 -50.73
N GLU A 84 -25.82 -39.25 -51.31
CA GLU A 84 -26.11 -39.36 -52.73
C GLU A 84 -25.74 -38.11 -53.55
N ILE A 85 -25.34 -37.01 -52.90
CA ILE A 85 -25.09 -35.72 -53.54
C ILE A 85 -23.62 -35.38 -53.40
N ASP A 86 -22.97 -35.29 -54.56
CA ASP A 86 -21.60 -34.81 -54.66
C ASP A 86 -21.56 -33.27 -54.59
N PRO A 87 -20.95 -32.67 -53.55
CA PRO A 87 -20.82 -31.21 -53.43
C PRO A 87 -19.86 -30.58 -54.44
N GLU A 88 -18.94 -31.36 -55.03
CA GLU A 88 -17.98 -30.84 -56.03
C GLU A 88 -18.65 -30.61 -57.38
N MET A 89 -19.82 -31.23 -57.62
CA MET A 89 -20.62 -31.03 -58.82
C MET A 89 -21.73 -29.99 -58.56
N PRO A 90 -21.62 -28.74 -59.09
CA PRO A 90 -22.59 -27.68 -58.83
C PRO A 90 -24.00 -28.02 -59.31
N GLU A 91 -24.12 -28.84 -60.37
CA GLU A 91 -25.41 -29.28 -60.90
C GLU A 91 -26.17 -30.16 -59.92
N HIS A 92 -25.47 -31.05 -59.19
CA HIS A 92 -26.09 -31.94 -58.20
C HIS A 92 -26.59 -31.13 -56.99
N VAL A 93 -25.78 -30.19 -56.50
CA VAL A 93 -26.17 -29.26 -55.44
C VAL A 93 -27.36 -28.40 -55.86
N HIS A 94 -27.31 -27.81 -57.05
CA HIS A 94 -28.38 -26.95 -57.55
C HIS A 94 -29.69 -27.72 -57.74
N ARG A 95 -29.62 -28.94 -58.29
CA ARG A 95 -30.79 -29.82 -58.45
C ARG A 95 -31.40 -30.20 -57.12
N TYR A 96 -30.57 -30.52 -56.12
CA TYR A 96 -31.06 -30.85 -54.77
C TYR A 96 -31.70 -29.64 -54.07
N ARG A 97 -31.07 -28.47 -54.11
CA ARG A 97 -31.65 -27.23 -53.57
C ARG A 97 -32.98 -26.92 -54.23
N LYS A 98 -33.04 -26.95 -55.56
CA LYS A 98 -34.27 -26.72 -56.33
C LYS A 98 -35.37 -27.72 -56.00
N LYS A 99 -35.01 -29.00 -55.74
CA LYS A 99 -35.96 -30.02 -55.29
C LYS A 99 -36.52 -29.71 -53.90
N LYS A 100 -35.71 -29.20 -52.98
CA LYS A 100 -36.13 -28.80 -51.63
C LYS A 100 -36.91 -27.49 -51.62
N GLU A 101 -36.47 -26.47 -52.36
CA GLU A 101 -37.14 -25.17 -52.50
C GLU A 101 -38.54 -25.28 -53.14
N ARG A 102 -38.75 -26.27 -54.00
CA ARG A 102 -40.05 -26.55 -54.63
C ARG A 102 -40.98 -27.39 -53.74
N SER A 103 -40.53 -27.89 -52.60
CA SER A 103 -41.42 -28.60 -51.68
C SER A 103 -42.39 -27.63 -51.01
N GLU A 104 -43.67 -28.00 -50.92
CA GLU A 104 -44.72 -27.18 -50.29
C GLU A 104 -44.38 -26.91 -48.82
N GLU A 105 -43.89 -27.94 -48.10
CA GLU A 105 -43.44 -27.83 -46.71
C GLU A 105 -42.34 -26.75 -46.53
N PHE A 106 -41.42 -26.58 -47.48
CA PHE A 106 -40.41 -25.54 -47.40
C PHE A 106 -41.02 -24.15 -47.56
N GLN A 107 -41.93 -23.97 -48.52
CA GLN A 107 -42.57 -22.67 -48.78
C GLN A 107 -43.44 -22.24 -47.61
N GLU A 108 -44.29 -23.13 -47.09
CA GLU A 108 -45.14 -22.86 -45.92
C GLU A 108 -44.32 -22.52 -44.68
N ASN A 109 -43.22 -23.24 -44.43
CA ASN A 109 -42.37 -22.98 -43.27
C ASN A 109 -41.59 -21.68 -43.38
N VAL A 110 -41.07 -21.35 -44.57
CA VAL A 110 -40.35 -20.09 -44.81
C VAL A 110 -41.29 -18.90 -44.67
N GLU A 111 -42.51 -18.97 -45.20
CA GLU A 111 -43.50 -17.90 -45.04
C GLU A 111 -43.91 -17.74 -43.57
N ARG A 112 -44.17 -18.85 -42.86
CA ARG A 112 -44.51 -18.83 -41.43
C ARG A 112 -43.39 -18.23 -40.58
N LEU A 113 -42.14 -18.67 -40.77
CA LEU A 113 -40.99 -18.16 -40.04
C LEU A 113 -40.65 -16.73 -40.46
N GLY A 114 -40.86 -16.38 -41.72
CA GLY A 114 -40.70 -15.02 -42.25
C GLY A 114 -41.63 -14.04 -41.54
N ASN A 115 -42.91 -14.38 -41.40
CA ASN A 115 -43.89 -13.55 -40.67
C ASN A 115 -43.50 -13.38 -39.20
N GLN A 116 -43.06 -14.46 -38.53
CA GLN A 116 -42.58 -14.38 -37.14
C GLN A 116 -41.32 -13.51 -37.01
N LEU A 117 -40.39 -13.62 -37.95
CA LEU A 117 -39.17 -12.83 -37.96
C LEU A 117 -39.47 -11.35 -38.26
N GLU A 118 -40.42 -11.07 -39.15
CA GLU A 118 -40.83 -9.71 -39.48
C GLU A 118 -41.41 -9.00 -38.24
N ASP A 119 -42.23 -9.69 -37.45
CA ASP A 119 -42.74 -9.14 -36.19
C ASP A 119 -41.61 -8.84 -35.20
N LEU A 120 -40.62 -9.74 -35.06
CA LEU A 120 -39.45 -9.54 -34.21
C LEU A 120 -38.57 -8.36 -34.67
N ILE A 121 -38.37 -8.21 -35.98
CA ILE A 121 -37.60 -7.08 -36.54
C ILE A 121 -38.34 -5.77 -36.30
N LYS A 122 -39.66 -5.73 -36.52
CA LYS A 122 -40.48 -4.55 -36.22
C LYS A 122 -40.43 -4.20 -34.74
N GLN A 123 -40.44 -5.20 -33.86
CA GLN A 123 -40.32 -5.00 -32.42
C GLN A 123 -38.96 -4.39 -32.03
N ASN A 124 -37.85 -4.90 -32.56
CA ASN A 124 -36.52 -4.34 -32.30
C ASN A 124 -36.36 -2.92 -32.85
N ASN A 125 -36.98 -2.61 -34.00
CA ASN A 125 -36.95 -1.27 -34.59
C ASN A 125 -37.93 -0.29 -33.92
N ALA A 126 -38.93 -0.77 -33.17
CA ALA A 126 -39.92 0.09 -32.53
C ALA A 126 -39.29 0.92 -31.41
N ILE A 127 -38.45 0.28 -30.58
CA ILE A 127 -37.69 0.91 -29.50
C ILE A 127 -36.36 0.17 -29.38
N ASP A 128 -35.24 0.90 -29.46
CA ASP A 128 -33.93 0.34 -29.15
C ASP A 128 -33.78 0.20 -27.63
N ILE A 129 -33.91 -1.03 -27.13
CA ILE A 129 -33.82 -1.34 -25.69
C ILE A 129 -32.37 -1.23 -25.19
N TYR A 130 -31.40 -1.18 -26.10
CA TYR A 130 -29.98 -1.11 -25.78
C TYR A 130 -29.41 0.32 -25.86
N GLU A 131 -30.23 1.32 -26.18
CA GLU A 131 -29.82 2.72 -26.18
C GLU A 131 -29.74 3.25 -24.73
N ASP A 132 -28.52 3.46 -24.25
CA ASP A 132 -28.27 4.14 -22.98
C ASP A 132 -28.44 5.66 -23.16
N TYR A 133 -29.62 6.18 -22.83
CA TYR A 133 -29.85 7.63 -22.80
C TYR A 133 -28.83 8.32 -21.89
N PHE A 134 -28.29 9.45 -22.37
CA PHE A 134 -27.28 10.26 -21.67
C PHE A 134 -25.92 9.60 -21.46
N SER A 135 -25.56 8.57 -22.25
CA SER A 135 -24.21 8.02 -22.25
C SER A 135 -23.15 9.13 -22.44
N GLY A 136 -22.29 9.34 -21.44
CA GLY A 136 -21.23 10.36 -21.47
C GLY A 136 -21.60 11.73 -20.89
N VAL A 137 -22.83 11.95 -20.43
CA VAL A 137 -23.17 13.15 -19.64
C VAL A 137 -22.63 12.96 -18.23
N VAL A 138 -21.68 13.80 -17.83
CA VAL A 138 -21.17 13.82 -16.46
C VAL A 138 -22.18 14.56 -15.59
N VAL A 139 -22.72 13.88 -14.57
CA VAL A 139 -23.64 14.49 -13.60
C VAL A 139 -22.87 15.55 -12.81
N ASP A 140 -23.35 16.78 -12.84
CA ASP A 140 -22.78 17.90 -12.08
C ASP A 140 -23.51 18.05 -10.74
N HIS A 141 -22.81 17.70 -9.66
CA HIS A 141 -23.35 17.78 -8.30
C HIS A 141 -23.05 19.14 -7.63
N SER A 142 -22.46 20.10 -8.35
CA SER A 142 -22.02 21.39 -7.78
C SER A 142 -23.16 22.27 -7.24
N SER A 143 -24.39 22.05 -7.72
CA SER A 143 -25.58 22.81 -7.30
C SER A 143 -26.26 22.25 -6.05
N GLU A 144 -25.95 21.01 -5.65
CA GLU A 144 -26.58 20.37 -4.51
C GLU A 144 -25.85 20.75 -3.21
N PRO A 145 -26.58 21.15 -2.15
CA PRO A 145 -25.96 21.39 -0.87
C PRO A 145 -25.39 20.06 -0.33
N PRO A 146 -24.13 20.04 0.15
CA PRO A 146 -23.53 18.84 0.68
C PRO A 146 -24.33 18.37 1.89
N SER A 147 -24.65 17.08 1.89
CA SER A 147 -25.42 16.46 2.96
C SER A 147 -24.79 15.16 3.40
N SER A 148 -25.20 14.69 4.57
CA SER A 148 -24.74 13.42 5.11
C SER A 148 -25.85 12.78 5.94
N LYS A 149 -25.77 11.45 6.09
CA LYS A 149 -26.72 10.68 6.90
C LYS A 149 -25.97 9.64 7.72
N VAL A 150 -26.32 9.51 8.99
CA VAL A 150 -25.85 8.38 9.81
C VAL A 150 -26.71 7.17 9.46
N LEU A 151 -26.10 6.15 8.84
CA LEU A 151 -26.79 4.95 8.38
C LEU A 151 -27.06 3.97 9.52
N THR A 152 -26.02 3.67 10.29
CA THR A 152 -26.09 2.71 11.38
C THR A 152 -25.01 2.99 12.42
N ILE A 153 -25.21 2.46 13.63
CA ILE A 153 -24.28 2.59 14.75
C ILE A 153 -23.97 1.18 15.24
N LEU A 154 -22.70 0.82 15.16
CA LEU A 154 -22.15 -0.42 15.70
C LEU A 154 -21.75 -0.18 17.14
N LYS A 155 -22.24 -1.01 18.06
CA LYS A 155 -22.01 -0.83 19.50
C LYS A 155 -21.19 -1.98 20.03
N ASP A 156 -20.16 -1.67 20.82
CA ASP A 156 -19.39 -2.71 21.53
C ASP A 156 -20.36 -3.61 22.35
N PRO A 157 -20.36 -4.93 22.15
CA PRO A 157 -21.19 -5.87 22.92
C PRO A 157 -21.01 -5.72 24.44
N HIS A 158 -19.81 -5.33 24.89
CA HIS A 158 -19.50 -5.16 26.32
C HIS A 158 -19.69 -3.73 26.83
N GLN A 159 -20.32 -2.84 26.07
CA GLN A 159 -20.47 -1.42 26.44
C GLN A 159 -21.13 -1.20 27.81
N GLN A 160 -22.01 -2.11 28.24
CA GLN A 160 -22.68 -2.02 29.55
C GLN A 160 -21.77 -2.43 30.71
N GLU A 161 -20.85 -3.37 30.48
CA GLU A 161 -19.92 -3.89 31.49
C GLU A 161 -18.68 -3.02 31.59
N CYS A 162 -18.12 -2.64 30.43
CA CYS A 162 -16.88 -1.89 30.33
C CYS A 162 -16.96 -0.90 29.16
N ARG A 163 -16.79 0.39 29.45
CA ARG A 163 -16.77 1.44 28.42
C ARG A 163 -15.40 1.50 27.76
N ARG A 164 -15.24 0.76 26.67
CA ARG A 164 -14.03 0.76 25.85
C ARG A 164 -14.23 1.71 24.68
N GLN A 165 -13.19 2.46 24.33
CA GLN A 165 -13.27 3.32 23.14
C GLN A 165 -12.96 2.53 21.87
N ALA A 166 -13.57 2.95 20.76
CA ALA A 166 -13.22 2.46 19.43
C ALA A 166 -11.94 3.16 18.96
N SER A 167 -10.78 2.63 19.38
CA SER A 167 -9.46 3.24 19.18
C SER A 167 -9.00 3.22 17.72
N TYR A 168 -9.43 2.24 16.94
CA TYR A 168 -9.06 2.15 15.52
C TYR A 168 -10.16 1.49 14.71
N VAL A 169 -10.29 1.91 13.44
CA VAL A 169 -11.21 1.30 12.48
C VAL A 169 -10.47 1.04 11.17
N SER A 170 -10.65 -0.16 10.60
CA SER A 170 -10.11 -0.51 9.28
C SER A 170 -11.21 -1.14 8.43
N TRP A 171 -11.46 -0.57 7.25
CA TRP A 171 -12.38 -1.14 6.28
C TRP A 171 -11.80 -2.39 5.63
N TYR A 172 -12.68 -3.34 5.32
CA TYR A 172 -12.34 -4.46 4.47
C TYR A 172 -11.94 -3.93 3.07
N PRO A 173 -10.78 -4.35 2.50
CA PRO A 173 -10.26 -3.77 1.25
C PRO A 173 -11.16 -4.01 0.02
N ASP A 174 -11.90 -5.12 -0.01
CA ASP A 174 -12.69 -5.52 -1.18
C ASP A 174 -14.20 -5.48 -0.86
N GLY A 175 -14.77 -4.28 -0.91
CA GLY A 175 -16.20 -4.03 -0.76
C GLY A 175 -16.61 -3.20 0.45
N ALA A 176 -17.87 -2.76 0.45
CA ALA A 176 -18.42 -1.79 1.41
C ALA A 176 -18.97 -2.40 2.72
N ARG A 177 -18.90 -3.73 2.88
CA ARG A 177 -19.80 -4.42 3.81
C ARG A 177 -19.20 -4.70 5.17
N LYS A 178 -17.88 -4.86 5.28
CA LYS A 178 -17.23 -5.26 6.53
C LYS A 178 -16.19 -4.27 6.98
N LEU A 179 -16.04 -4.13 8.29
CA LEU A 179 -14.99 -3.34 8.91
C LEU A 179 -14.56 -3.97 10.22
N ALA A 180 -13.28 -3.87 10.55
CA ALA A 180 -12.71 -4.29 11.82
C ALA A 180 -12.58 -3.08 12.74
N VAL A 181 -12.90 -3.26 14.01
CA VAL A 181 -12.84 -2.22 15.05
C VAL A 181 -11.99 -2.73 16.21
N ALA A 182 -10.98 -1.93 16.59
CA ALA A 182 -10.17 -2.15 17.78
C ALA A 182 -10.81 -1.45 18.97
N TYR A 183 -11.05 -2.20 20.04
CA TYR A 183 -11.59 -1.66 21.30
C TYR A 183 -10.52 -1.69 22.39
N SER A 184 -10.30 -0.56 23.07
CA SER A 184 -9.33 -0.45 24.17
C SER A 184 -9.68 0.69 25.14
N ILE A 185 -9.03 0.70 26.30
CA ILE A 185 -9.04 1.80 27.26
C ILE A 185 -7.60 2.28 27.36
N LEU A 186 -7.30 3.42 26.73
CA LEU A 186 -5.94 3.95 26.68
C LEU A 186 -5.51 4.60 28.00
N ASP A 187 -6.47 5.04 28.81
CA ASP A 187 -6.24 5.61 30.13
C ASP A 187 -5.86 4.48 31.11
N PHE A 188 -4.55 4.20 31.25
CA PHE A 188 -4.01 3.06 32.01
C PHE A 188 -4.62 2.90 33.42
N GLN A 189 -4.81 4.00 34.15
CA GLN A 189 -5.35 3.98 35.51
C GLN A 189 -6.85 3.62 35.59
N GLN A 190 -7.56 3.62 34.45
CA GLN A 190 -8.99 3.35 34.36
C GLN A 190 -9.28 1.93 33.85
N GLN A 191 -8.25 1.08 33.68
CA GLN A 191 -8.42 -0.28 33.19
C GLN A 191 -8.97 -1.19 34.31
N PRO A 192 -10.17 -1.79 34.14
CA PRO A 192 -10.69 -2.76 35.10
C PRO A 192 -9.96 -4.10 35.00
N GLU A 193 -9.90 -4.87 36.10
CA GLU A 193 -9.18 -6.16 36.14
C GLU A 193 -9.78 -7.20 35.18
N ASP A 194 -11.11 -7.28 35.08
CA ASP A 194 -11.84 -8.20 34.20
C ASP A 194 -12.23 -7.58 32.85
N MET A 195 -11.38 -6.71 32.31
CA MET A 195 -11.66 -6.04 31.04
C MET A 195 -11.70 -7.03 29.87
N PRO A 196 -12.76 -7.01 29.03
CA PRO A 196 -12.76 -7.81 27.80
C PRO A 196 -11.65 -7.33 26.85
N LEU A 197 -10.88 -8.27 26.32
CA LEU A 197 -9.77 -8.00 25.41
C LEU A 197 -10.17 -8.11 23.93
N SER A 198 -11.29 -8.76 23.66
CA SER A 198 -11.75 -9.04 22.31
C SER A 198 -12.11 -7.78 21.53
N SER A 199 -11.74 -7.79 20.25
CA SER A 199 -12.16 -6.81 19.24
C SER A 199 -13.00 -7.49 18.17
N TYR A 200 -13.63 -6.73 17.27
CA TYR A 200 -14.67 -7.31 16.41
C TYR A 200 -14.57 -6.88 14.95
N ILE A 201 -14.99 -7.79 14.07
CA ILE A 201 -15.34 -7.48 12.68
C ILE A 201 -16.85 -7.38 12.60
N TRP A 202 -17.32 -6.29 12.02
CA TRP A 202 -18.73 -6.00 11.83
C TRP A 202 -19.11 -6.12 10.37
N ASP A 203 -20.32 -6.61 10.11
CA ASP A 203 -20.96 -6.56 8.80
C ASP A 203 -22.12 -5.55 8.85
N LEU A 204 -22.12 -4.58 7.93
CA LEU A 204 -23.14 -3.54 7.86
C LEU A 204 -24.54 -4.08 7.55
N SER A 205 -24.65 -5.29 6.98
CA SER A 205 -25.95 -5.95 6.77
C SER A 205 -26.58 -6.43 8.09
N LYS A 206 -25.77 -6.67 9.12
CA LYS A 206 -26.19 -7.15 10.44
C LYS A 206 -25.49 -6.33 11.55
N PRO A 207 -25.89 -5.07 11.76
CA PRO A 207 -25.16 -4.15 12.62
C PRO A 207 -25.31 -4.42 14.13
N THR A 208 -26.22 -5.32 14.53
CA THR A 208 -26.53 -5.57 15.94
C THR A 208 -25.60 -6.56 16.62
N ILE A 209 -24.95 -7.44 15.86
CA ILE A 209 -24.08 -8.51 16.38
C ILE A 209 -22.80 -8.52 15.54
N PRO A 210 -21.62 -8.63 16.16
CA PRO A 210 -20.37 -8.75 15.40
C PRO A 210 -20.37 -10.03 14.56
N ASP A 211 -19.84 -9.93 13.34
CA ASP A 211 -19.71 -11.06 12.41
C ASP A 211 -18.58 -12.01 12.86
N PHE A 212 -17.52 -11.46 13.44
CA PHE A 212 -16.37 -12.22 13.89
C PHE A 212 -15.71 -11.57 15.12
N GLU A 213 -15.34 -12.40 16.09
CA GLU A 213 -14.57 -12.00 17.27
C GLU A 213 -13.08 -12.25 17.06
N ILE A 214 -12.27 -11.22 17.31
CA ILE A 214 -10.81 -11.25 17.30
C ILE A 214 -10.36 -11.34 18.75
N MET A 215 -9.89 -12.51 19.17
CA MET A 215 -9.37 -12.72 20.52
C MET A 215 -7.89 -12.38 20.58
N THR A 216 -7.52 -11.60 21.58
CA THR A 216 -6.16 -11.06 21.76
C THR A 216 -5.65 -11.37 23.16
N VAL A 217 -4.33 -11.29 23.34
CA VAL A 217 -3.68 -11.48 24.66
C VAL A 217 -3.61 -10.18 25.47
N SER A 218 -3.77 -9.04 24.80
CA SER A 218 -3.85 -7.70 25.34
C SER A 218 -4.78 -6.86 24.46
N GLN A 219 -5.30 -5.76 25.00
CA GLN A 219 -6.20 -4.85 24.29
C GLN A 219 -5.59 -4.35 22.98
N LEU A 220 -6.39 -4.27 21.91
CA LEU A 220 -5.94 -3.75 20.61
C LEU A 220 -5.99 -2.22 20.57
N CYS A 221 -4.86 -1.60 20.24
CA CYS A 221 -4.75 -0.16 20.04
C CYS A 221 -4.91 0.22 18.57
N SER A 222 -4.37 -0.60 17.68
CA SER A 222 -4.40 -0.39 16.23
C SER A 222 -4.65 -1.70 15.49
N LEU A 223 -5.33 -1.64 14.35
CA LEU A 223 -5.50 -2.78 13.46
C LEU A 223 -5.60 -2.35 12.00
N LYS A 224 -5.12 -3.18 11.07
CA LYS A 224 -5.27 -2.97 9.62
C LYS A 224 -5.43 -4.28 8.85
N TYR A 225 -6.41 -4.31 7.96
CA TYR A 225 -6.52 -5.36 6.94
C TYR A 225 -5.32 -5.36 6.00
N SER A 226 -4.90 -6.55 5.58
CA SER A 226 -3.90 -6.69 4.53
C SER A 226 -4.49 -6.28 3.18
N PRO A 227 -3.82 -5.39 2.42
CA PRO A 227 -4.29 -5.01 1.08
C PRO A 227 -4.14 -6.15 0.06
N LYS A 228 -3.39 -7.22 0.38
CA LYS A 228 -3.14 -8.35 -0.52
C LYS A 228 -4.05 -9.55 -0.25
N ASP A 229 -4.28 -9.88 1.01
CA ASP A 229 -5.22 -10.93 1.43
C ASP A 229 -6.18 -10.36 2.48
N PRO A 230 -7.42 -10.02 2.09
CA PRO A 230 -8.41 -9.43 2.99
C PRO A 230 -8.79 -10.29 4.20
N ASN A 231 -8.42 -11.57 4.24
CA ASN A 231 -8.66 -12.44 5.40
C ASN A 231 -7.63 -12.23 6.51
N ILE A 232 -6.52 -11.55 6.22
CA ILE A 232 -5.43 -11.33 7.17
C ILE A 232 -5.55 -9.93 7.77
N ILE A 233 -5.49 -9.87 9.10
CA ILE A 233 -5.53 -8.63 9.87
C ILE A 233 -4.25 -8.56 10.71
N LEU A 234 -3.57 -7.41 10.66
CA LEU A 234 -2.47 -7.07 11.55
C LEU A 234 -2.99 -6.20 12.68
N GLY A 235 -2.48 -6.38 13.89
CA GLY A 235 -2.86 -5.55 15.04
C GLY A 235 -1.72 -5.30 16.00
N GLY A 236 -1.72 -4.10 16.55
CA GLY A 236 -0.82 -3.65 17.60
C GLY A 236 -1.52 -3.65 18.96
N GLN A 237 -0.88 -4.25 19.96
CA GLN A 237 -1.45 -4.42 21.29
C GLN A 237 -0.89 -3.40 22.30
N PHE A 238 -1.64 -3.19 23.38
CA PHE A 238 -1.27 -2.26 24.46
C PHE A 238 0.02 -2.66 25.19
N ASN A 239 0.33 -3.96 25.27
CA ASN A 239 1.57 -4.48 25.88
C ASN A 239 2.81 -4.40 24.95
N GLY A 240 2.70 -3.74 23.79
CA GLY A 240 3.80 -3.56 22.85
C GLY A 240 3.98 -4.69 21.83
N GLN A 241 3.28 -5.82 21.98
CA GLN A 241 3.33 -6.92 21.01
C GLN A 241 2.54 -6.62 19.74
N VAL A 242 3.01 -7.18 18.63
CA VAL A 242 2.33 -7.18 17.34
C VAL A 242 1.84 -8.60 17.08
N ALA A 243 0.63 -8.73 16.55
CA ALA A 243 0.05 -10.01 16.22
C ALA A 243 -0.72 -9.93 14.90
N TYR A 244 -0.96 -11.08 14.29
CA TYR A 244 -1.85 -11.17 13.13
C TYR A 244 -2.84 -12.33 13.25
N TRP A 245 -3.98 -12.14 12.61
CA TRP A 245 -5.11 -13.07 12.59
C TRP A 245 -5.45 -13.41 11.14
N ASP A 246 -5.95 -14.63 10.92
CA ASP A 246 -6.56 -15.05 9.66
C ASP A 246 -7.98 -15.52 9.96
N THR A 247 -8.96 -14.80 9.42
CA THR A 247 -10.39 -15.05 9.66
C THR A 247 -10.83 -16.46 9.25
N ARG A 248 -10.06 -17.14 8.39
CA ARG A 248 -10.35 -18.51 7.94
C ARG A 248 -9.89 -19.59 8.93
N LYS A 249 -8.94 -19.28 9.82
CA LYS A 249 -8.32 -20.26 10.74
C LYS A 249 -8.92 -20.25 12.13
N GLY A 250 -9.69 -19.22 12.48
CA GLY A 250 -10.37 -19.09 13.76
C GLY A 250 -10.04 -17.80 14.50
N HIS A 251 -10.54 -17.68 15.72
CA HIS A 251 -10.58 -16.42 16.49
C HIS A 251 -9.26 -16.01 17.15
N HIS A 252 -8.34 -16.96 17.36
CA HIS A 252 -7.06 -16.71 18.00
C HIS A 252 -6.03 -16.13 17.02
N ALA A 253 -5.06 -15.38 17.54
CA ALA A 253 -3.91 -14.93 16.75
C ALA A 253 -3.15 -16.15 16.19
N ILE A 254 -2.70 -16.07 14.94
CA ILE A 254 -1.86 -17.12 14.35
C ILE A 254 -0.47 -17.08 14.99
N GLU A 255 0.09 -15.89 15.09
CA GLU A 255 1.40 -15.65 15.70
C GLU A 255 1.37 -14.31 16.42
N VAL A 256 2.10 -14.24 17.52
CA VAL A 256 2.30 -13.05 18.35
C VAL A 256 3.81 -12.87 18.51
N SER A 257 4.29 -11.63 18.37
CA SER A 257 5.71 -11.33 18.53
C SER A 257 6.19 -11.60 19.96
N LEU A 258 7.46 -11.95 20.14
CA LEU A 258 8.03 -12.17 21.47
C LEU A 258 8.12 -10.86 22.24
N VAL A 259 7.72 -10.85 23.52
CA VAL A 259 7.72 -9.65 24.38
C VAL A 259 9.11 -8.97 24.39
N GLU A 260 10.18 -9.76 24.47
CA GLU A 260 11.57 -9.26 24.54
C GLU A 260 12.00 -8.46 23.29
N ASN A 261 11.46 -8.82 22.12
CA ASN A 261 11.80 -8.24 20.84
C ASN A 261 10.78 -7.20 20.35
N SER A 262 9.69 -7.01 21.10
CA SER A 262 8.57 -6.14 20.75
C SER A 262 8.80 -4.69 21.22
N HIS A 263 7.79 -3.84 21.03
CA HIS A 263 7.78 -2.51 21.65
C HIS A 263 7.65 -2.63 23.16
N LYS A 264 8.13 -1.63 23.89
CA LYS A 264 8.00 -1.56 25.36
C LYS A 264 6.75 -0.82 25.82
N ASP A 265 6.17 -0.05 24.91
CA ASP A 265 5.00 0.79 25.08
C ASP A 265 3.88 0.34 24.13
N PRO A 266 2.63 0.83 24.29
CA PRO A 266 1.51 0.52 23.39
C PRO A 266 1.85 0.75 21.91
N VAL A 267 1.41 -0.17 21.05
CA VAL A 267 1.58 -0.03 19.60
C VAL A 267 0.47 0.83 19.02
N TRP A 268 0.76 2.12 18.83
CA TRP A 268 -0.23 3.13 18.43
C TRP A 268 -0.71 3.00 17.00
N ASP A 269 0.15 2.56 16.08
CA ASP A 269 -0.24 2.38 14.67
C ASP A 269 0.62 1.28 14.02
N VAL A 270 0.02 0.64 13.01
CA VAL A 270 0.62 -0.43 12.22
C VAL A 270 0.36 -0.17 10.74
N ALA A 271 1.27 -0.58 9.85
CA ALA A 271 1.09 -0.45 8.41
C ALA A 271 1.65 -1.66 7.66
N TRP A 272 0.95 -2.04 6.59
CA TRP A 272 1.45 -3.04 5.64
C TRP A 272 2.40 -2.40 4.64
N LEU A 273 3.56 -3.02 4.42
CA LEU A 273 4.54 -2.57 3.45
C LEU A 273 4.33 -3.28 2.12
N ARG A 274 4.57 -2.57 1.01
CA ARG A 274 4.47 -3.16 -0.32
C ARG A 274 5.75 -3.93 -0.66
N SER A 275 5.90 -5.11 -0.08
CA SER A 275 6.98 -6.05 -0.39
C SER A 275 6.57 -7.02 -1.49
N LYS A 276 7.55 -7.68 -2.13
CA LYS A 276 7.29 -8.73 -3.14
C LYS A 276 6.46 -9.88 -2.56
N THR A 277 6.70 -10.21 -1.29
CA THR A 277 6.01 -11.28 -0.57
C THR A 277 4.63 -10.82 -0.08
N GLY A 278 4.46 -9.52 0.18
CA GLY A 278 3.24 -8.95 0.76
C GLY A 278 3.03 -9.34 2.22
N ALA A 279 4.11 -9.72 2.91
CA ALA A 279 4.13 -10.20 4.28
C ALA A 279 4.87 -9.25 5.24
N GLU A 280 5.41 -8.14 4.73
CA GLU A 280 6.16 -7.19 5.55
C GLU A 280 5.22 -6.13 6.13
N CYS A 281 5.46 -5.76 7.38
CA CYS A 281 4.73 -4.70 8.05
C CYS A 281 5.63 -3.84 8.95
N LEU A 282 5.08 -2.73 9.40
CA LEU A 282 5.73 -1.70 10.20
C LEU A 282 4.84 -1.36 11.39
N SER A 283 5.44 -1.20 12.57
CA SER A 283 4.76 -0.73 13.78
C SER A 283 5.51 0.44 14.40
N VAL A 284 4.78 1.30 15.10
CA VAL A 284 5.33 2.45 15.83
C VAL A 284 4.75 2.53 17.24
N SER A 285 5.54 3.09 18.16
CA SER A 285 5.17 3.26 19.56
C SER A 285 5.83 4.49 20.19
N THR A 286 5.38 4.87 21.38
CA THR A 286 5.96 5.94 22.20
C THR A 286 7.33 5.59 22.77
N ASP A 287 7.76 4.32 22.66
CA ASP A 287 9.13 3.91 23.01
C ASP A 287 10.23 4.48 22.08
N GLY A 288 9.82 5.21 21.03
CA GLY A 288 10.72 5.90 20.11
C GLY A 288 11.30 5.00 19.01
N TYR A 289 10.80 3.78 18.88
CA TYR A 289 11.20 2.88 17.80
C TYR A 289 10.13 2.76 16.71
N ALA A 290 10.59 2.58 15.49
CA ALA A 290 9.82 2.01 14.40
C ALA A 290 10.37 0.61 14.09
N LEU A 291 9.54 -0.41 14.23
CA LEU A 291 9.93 -1.81 14.08
C LEU A 291 9.35 -2.40 12.79
N PHE A 292 10.21 -3.05 12.01
CA PHE A 292 9.84 -3.72 10.77
C PHE A 292 9.71 -5.21 11.01
N TRP A 293 8.65 -5.83 10.51
CA TRP A 293 8.29 -7.22 10.79
C TRP A 293 8.01 -7.98 9.49
N ASP A 294 8.17 -9.30 9.53
CA ASP A 294 7.66 -10.24 8.52
C ASP A 294 6.68 -11.18 9.21
N ILE A 295 5.42 -11.23 8.76
CA ILE A 295 4.40 -12.09 9.39
C ILE A 295 4.69 -13.58 9.25
N ARG A 296 5.63 -13.99 8.40
CA ARG A 296 6.08 -15.38 8.28
C ARG A 296 7.07 -15.79 9.38
N ARG A 297 7.62 -14.81 10.11
CA ARG A 297 8.55 -14.97 11.22
C ARG A 297 8.39 -13.79 12.17
N LEU A 298 7.28 -13.76 12.91
CA LEU A 298 6.90 -12.63 13.75
C LEU A 298 7.66 -12.58 15.09
N GLY A 299 8.42 -13.64 15.43
CA GLY A 299 9.19 -13.71 16.68
C GLY A 299 10.26 -12.62 16.86
N GLU A 300 10.83 -12.07 15.78
CA GLU A 300 11.82 -10.99 15.83
C GLU A 300 11.61 -9.96 14.72
N PRO A 301 11.86 -8.65 14.96
CA PRO A 301 11.77 -7.64 13.92
C PRO A 301 12.93 -7.78 12.93
N ILE A 302 12.64 -7.60 11.65
CA ILE A 302 13.63 -7.53 10.55
C ILE A 302 14.62 -6.40 10.82
N GLN A 303 14.12 -5.25 11.29
CA GLN A 303 14.91 -4.05 11.50
C GLN A 303 14.29 -3.19 12.60
N ARG A 304 15.13 -2.61 13.45
CA ARG A 304 14.74 -1.64 14.48
C ARG A 304 15.31 -0.29 14.11
N VAL A 305 14.45 0.73 14.01
CA VAL A 305 14.86 2.11 13.68
C VAL A 305 14.54 2.99 14.87
N LEU A 306 15.56 3.63 15.45
CA LEU A 306 15.38 4.64 16.51
C LEU A 306 15.02 5.98 15.87
N LEU A 307 13.90 6.56 16.28
CA LEU A 307 13.37 7.83 15.78
C LEU A 307 14.09 9.01 16.47
N LYS A 308 15.34 9.24 16.06
CA LYS A 308 16.21 10.29 16.59
C LYS A 308 16.45 11.38 15.55
N ASP A 309 16.52 12.63 15.99
CA ASP A 309 16.91 13.74 15.12
C ASP A 309 18.37 13.63 14.63
N LYS A 310 18.61 14.05 13.38
CA LYS A 310 19.93 14.09 12.74
C LYS A 310 20.93 14.97 13.47
N SER A 311 20.45 16.01 14.16
CA SER A 311 21.27 16.95 14.93
C SER A 311 21.90 16.33 16.19
N GLY A 312 21.66 15.05 16.46
CA GLY A 312 22.11 14.38 17.68
C GLY A 312 21.15 14.58 18.86
N GLY A 313 19.99 15.19 18.62
CA GLY A 313 18.98 15.56 19.61
C GLY A 313 18.15 14.42 20.21
N ASN A 314 16.99 14.77 20.76
CA ASN A 314 16.12 13.89 21.52
C ASN A 314 15.55 12.72 20.68
N VAL A 315 15.21 11.63 21.36
CA VAL A 315 14.40 10.54 20.77
C VAL A 315 12.94 10.98 20.81
N HIS A 316 12.20 10.71 19.74
CA HIS A 316 10.79 11.06 19.62
C HIS A 316 9.90 9.82 19.68
N GLY A 317 9.00 9.74 20.67
CA GLY A 317 7.92 8.76 20.67
C GLY A 317 6.96 9.00 19.50
N ALA A 318 6.44 7.91 18.92
CA ALA A 318 5.58 7.94 17.75
C ALA A 318 4.13 7.59 18.10
N THR A 319 3.20 8.40 17.61
CA THR A 319 1.76 8.31 17.88
C THR A 319 0.95 7.89 16.66
N THR A 320 1.43 8.15 15.44
CA THR A 320 0.74 7.77 14.20
C THR A 320 1.73 7.48 13.08
N LEU A 321 1.36 6.62 12.15
CA LEU A 321 2.18 6.17 11.03
C LEU A 321 1.42 6.28 9.71
N ASN A 322 2.08 6.82 8.70
CA ASN A 322 1.59 6.77 7.33
C ASN A 322 2.63 6.18 6.38
N TYR A 323 2.24 5.14 5.66
CA TYR A 323 3.00 4.54 4.58
C TYR A 323 2.16 4.59 3.30
N ASP A 324 2.69 5.24 2.27
CA ASP A 324 2.09 5.30 0.94
C ASP A 324 3.08 4.74 -0.10
N PRO A 325 2.74 3.63 -0.77
CA PRO A 325 3.61 3.05 -1.78
C PRO A 325 3.87 3.96 -2.99
N GLN A 326 3.00 4.96 -3.25
CA GLN A 326 3.17 5.92 -4.35
C GLN A 326 4.25 6.98 -4.05
N ALA A 327 4.48 7.31 -2.78
CA ALA A 327 5.55 8.22 -2.37
C ALA A 327 6.95 7.56 -2.50
N GLY A 328 6.98 6.24 -2.42
CA GLY A 328 8.15 5.38 -2.63
C GLY A 328 8.11 4.16 -1.69
N PRO A 329 8.58 2.98 -2.14
CA PRO A 329 8.42 1.73 -1.40
C PRO A 329 9.09 1.70 -0.03
N SER A 330 10.09 2.56 0.19
CA SER A 330 10.86 2.64 1.43
C SER A 330 10.58 3.89 2.26
N LYS A 331 9.71 4.80 1.79
CA LYS A 331 9.40 6.06 2.47
C LYS A 331 8.17 5.89 3.36
N PHE A 332 8.23 6.45 4.56
CA PHE A 332 7.10 6.50 5.48
C PHE A 332 7.21 7.79 6.30
N THR A 333 6.09 8.28 6.80
CA THR A 333 6.06 9.45 7.68
C THR A 333 5.51 9.04 9.03
N VAL A 334 6.05 9.59 10.10
CA VAL A 334 5.66 9.31 11.48
C VAL A 334 5.26 10.61 12.16
N GLY A 335 4.13 10.62 12.86
CA GLY A 335 3.74 11.70 13.76
C GLY A 335 4.24 11.40 15.17
N THR A 336 4.76 12.42 15.85
CA THR A 336 5.37 12.27 17.17
C THR A 336 4.53 12.87 18.28
N GLU A 337 4.74 12.37 19.50
CA GLU A 337 4.14 12.92 20.73
C GLU A 337 4.55 14.37 21.00
N THR A 338 5.72 14.79 20.48
CA THR A 338 6.25 16.14 20.65
C THR A 338 5.65 17.16 19.67
N GLY A 339 4.66 16.77 18.86
CA GLY A 339 4.00 17.67 17.90
C GLY A 339 4.75 17.86 16.57
N ASN A 340 5.69 16.97 16.24
CA ASN A 340 6.43 17.02 14.99
C ASN A 340 6.02 15.87 14.07
N ALA A 341 6.18 16.06 12.76
CA ALA A 341 6.19 14.94 11.82
C ALA A 341 7.62 14.64 11.35
N LEU A 342 7.94 13.36 11.17
CA LEU A 342 9.23 12.85 10.74
C LEU A 342 9.07 12.11 9.41
N ALA A 343 9.70 12.60 8.34
CA ALA A 343 9.82 11.83 7.11
C ALA A 343 10.98 10.85 7.22
N CYS A 344 10.72 9.56 7.03
CA CYS A 344 11.69 8.50 7.17
C CYS A 344 11.86 7.72 5.85
N ASN A 345 13.05 7.17 5.61
CA ASN A 345 13.37 6.36 4.46
C ASN A 345 14.20 5.13 4.86
N LYS A 346 13.55 3.96 4.88
CA LYS A 346 14.19 2.66 5.16
C LYS A 346 15.35 2.35 4.20
N GLY A 347 15.31 2.88 2.97
CA GLY A 347 16.31 2.62 1.93
C GLY A 347 17.57 3.48 2.02
N ALA A 348 17.71 4.30 3.07
CA ALA A 348 18.92 5.11 3.27
C ALA A 348 20.14 4.22 3.52
N LYS A 349 21.28 4.54 2.87
CA LYS A 349 22.54 3.78 3.01
C LYS A 349 23.12 3.87 4.42
N ASN A 350 23.02 5.04 5.03
CA ASN A 350 23.47 5.28 6.40
C ASN A 350 22.27 5.16 7.35
N PRO A 351 22.39 4.42 8.46
CA PRO A 351 21.32 4.32 9.46
C PRO A 351 20.90 5.69 10.03
N ALA A 352 21.83 6.63 10.18
CA ALA A 352 21.56 7.99 10.65
C ALA A 352 20.71 8.83 9.67
N ASP A 353 20.67 8.44 8.40
CA ASP A 353 19.88 9.12 7.36
C ASP A 353 18.49 8.51 7.16
N ILE A 354 18.16 7.44 7.89
CA ILE A 354 16.82 6.83 7.84
C ILE A 354 15.78 7.84 8.32
N VAL A 355 16.05 8.56 9.41
CA VAL A 355 15.21 9.69 9.85
C VAL A 355 15.63 10.91 9.05
N GLY A 356 14.76 11.38 8.17
CA GLY A 356 15.01 12.44 7.21
C GLY A 356 14.62 13.82 7.73
N ASN A 357 13.59 14.41 7.12
CA ASN A 357 13.15 15.77 7.43
C ASN A 357 12.23 15.76 8.66
N LEU A 358 12.45 16.74 9.54
CA LEU A 358 11.57 17.10 10.66
C LEU A 358 10.67 18.25 10.23
N PHE A 359 9.37 18.12 10.45
CA PHE A 359 8.34 19.12 10.21
C PHE A 359 7.77 19.59 11.55
N PRO A 360 8.32 20.67 12.14
CA PRO A 360 7.83 21.21 13.39
C PRO A 360 6.58 22.06 13.13
N GLY A 361 5.52 21.85 13.91
CA GLY A 361 4.32 22.67 13.74
C GLY A 361 3.32 22.60 14.87
N HIS A 362 3.01 21.40 15.35
CA HIS A 362 1.94 21.25 16.33
C HIS A 362 2.42 21.55 17.74
N HIS A 363 1.51 22.06 18.56
CA HIS A 363 1.77 22.33 19.99
C HIS A 363 1.51 21.12 20.89
N ALA A 364 0.79 20.14 20.38
CA ALA A 364 0.40 18.91 21.05
C ALA A 364 0.77 17.70 20.18
N PRO A 365 0.66 16.45 20.68
CA PRO A 365 0.90 15.26 19.89
C PRO A 365 0.18 15.26 18.54
N VAL A 366 0.85 14.71 17.52
CA VAL A 366 0.23 14.51 16.21
C VAL A 366 -0.61 13.23 16.27
N TYR A 367 -1.94 13.35 16.27
CA TYR A 367 -2.85 12.21 16.37
C TYR A 367 -3.29 11.64 15.02
N GLY A 368 -3.26 12.45 13.96
CA GLY A 368 -3.59 12.03 12.60
C GLY A 368 -2.50 12.39 11.61
N LEU A 369 -2.21 11.47 10.69
CA LEU A 369 -1.25 11.66 9.63
C LEU A 369 -1.68 10.89 8.38
N GLU A 370 -1.82 11.59 7.26
CA GLU A 370 -2.17 10.94 6.00
C GLU A 370 -1.60 11.65 4.76
N ARG A 371 -0.98 10.87 3.87
CA ARG A 371 -0.56 11.33 2.55
C ARG A 371 -1.76 11.62 1.67
N HIS A 372 -1.65 12.64 0.83
CA HIS A 372 -2.71 12.98 -0.10
C HIS A 372 -2.85 11.88 -1.18
N PRO A 373 -4.03 11.23 -1.34
CA PRO A 373 -4.19 10.05 -2.20
C PRO A 373 -3.84 10.27 -3.68
N PHE A 374 -4.14 11.47 -4.20
CA PHE A 374 -3.87 11.84 -5.59
C PHE A 374 -2.51 12.49 -5.85
N PHE A 375 -1.88 13.05 -4.81
CA PHE A 375 -0.69 13.91 -4.93
C PHE A 375 0.31 13.56 -3.83
N SER A 376 1.03 12.45 -4.00
CA SER A 376 1.87 11.86 -2.95
C SER A 376 2.97 12.76 -2.39
N LYS A 377 3.30 13.90 -3.04
CA LYS A 377 4.22 14.94 -2.51
C LYS A 377 3.66 15.72 -1.31
N TYR A 378 2.34 15.72 -1.13
CA TYR A 378 1.66 16.40 -0.03
C TYR A 378 1.17 15.41 1.03
N PHE A 379 1.14 15.86 2.28
CA PHE A 379 0.58 15.10 3.39
C PHE A 379 -0.10 16.03 4.39
N MET A 380 -1.05 15.50 5.14
CA MET A 380 -1.79 16.20 6.18
C MET A 380 -1.38 15.67 7.55
N THR A 381 -1.21 16.58 8.50
CA THR A 381 -1.08 16.27 9.92
C THR A 381 -2.25 16.88 10.68
N ILE A 382 -2.68 16.16 11.70
CA ILE A 382 -3.74 16.57 12.62
C ILE A 382 -3.21 16.37 14.02
N GLY A 383 -3.18 17.46 14.76
CA GLY A 383 -2.77 17.51 16.15
C GLY A 383 -3.33 18.79 16.74
N ASP A 384 -3.21 18.96 18.05
CA ASP A 384 -3.69 20.15 18.74
C ASP A 384 -5.16 20.53 18.41
N TRP A 385 -5.37 21.70 17.83
CA TRP A 385 -6.66 22.28 17.42
C TRP A 385 -6.68 22.64 15.93
N THR A 386 -5.72 22.13 15.15
CA THR A 386 -5.52 22.49 13.74
C THR A 386 -5.20 21.27 12.88
N SER A 387 -5.63 21.31 11.63
CA SER A 387 -5.13 20.42 10.58
C SER A 387 -4.22 21.22 9.65
N ARG A 388 -3.10 20.61 9.27
CA ARG A 388 -2.05 21.28 8.49
C ARG A 388 -1.66 20.41 7.32
N ILE A 389 -1.55 21.02 6.15
CA ILE A 389 -1.11 20.38 4.92
C ILE A 389 0.32 20.81 4.65
N TRP A 390 1.16 19.85 4.30
CA TRP A 390 2.60 19.99 4.14
C TRP A 390 3.01 19.46 2.77
N ILE A 391 4.23 19.83 2.37
CA ILE A 391 4.95 19.26 1.25
C ILE A 391 6.32 18.77 1.75
N ASP A 392 6.83 17.68 1.20
CA ASP A 392 8.05 17.01 1.68
C ASP A 392 9.31 17.88 1.81
N ASP A 393 9.40 18.94 1.01
CA ASP A 393 10.59 19.78 0.90
C ASP A 393 10.52 21.12 1.64
N LEU A 394 9.41 21.41 2.32
CA LEU A 394 9.24 22.61 3.14
C LEU A 394 9.07 22.28 4.61
N LYS A 395 9.70 23.09 5.47
CA LYS A 395 9.57 22.95 6.94
C LYS A 395 8.37 23.68 7.52
N THR A 396 7.69 24.51 6.72
CA THR A 396 6.45 25.21 7.10
C THR A 396 5.25 24.57 6.41
N PRO A 397 4.07 24.57 7.03
CA PRO A 397 2.85 24.06 6.41
C PRO A 397 2.38 25.01 5.29
N ILE A 398 1.87 24.46 4.19
CA ILE A 398 1.35 25.25 3.06
C ILE A 398 -0.09 25.74 3.28
N ILE A 399 -0.88 24.97 4.03
CA ILE A 399 -2.25 25.31 4.39
C ILE A 399 -2.44 24.92 5.84
N THR A 400 -2.97 25.83 6.64
CA THR A 400 -3.37 25.57 8.03
C THR A 400 -4.85 25.91 8.15
N THR A 401 -5.65 24.96 8.61
CA THR A 401 -7.08 25.20 8.84
C THR A 401 -7.30 26.12 10.03
N LYS A 402 -8.52 26.63 10.14
CA LYS A 402 -8.98 27.41 11.29
C LYS A 402 -8.64 26.72 12.62
N TYR A 403 -8.29 27.55 13.60
CA TYR A 403 -8.08 27.12 14.98
C TYR A 403 -9.43 26.83 15.65
N TYR A 404 -9.62 25.60 16.11
CA TYR A 404 -10.83 25.21 16.83
C TYR A 404 -10.73 25.48 18.33
N ASN A 405 -11.87 25.67 18.98
CA ASN A 405 -11.94 25.73 20.45
C ASN A 405 -11.86 24.34 21.10
N VAL A 406 -11.91 23.28 20.30
CA VAL A 406 -11.90 21.87 20.71
C VAL A 406 -10.81 21.15 19.94
N GLY A 407 -10.09 20.24 20.61
CA GLY A 407 -9.00 19.50 20.00
C GLY A 407 -9.47 18.59 18.85
N LEU A 408 -8.57 18.35 17.90
CA LEU A 408 -8.80 17.39 16.81
C LEU A 408 -8.19 16.04 17.19
N SER A 409 -8.94 14.96 16.97
CA SER A 409 -8.52 13.60 17.31
C SER A 409 -7.88 12.88 16.15
N THR A 410 -8.40 13.04 14.93
CA THR A 410 -7.85 12.41 13.73
C THR A 410 -8.49 13.03 12.49
N GLY A 411 -8.06 12.60 11.32
CA GLY A 411 -8.71 12.96 10.07
C GLY A 411 -8.11 12.26 8.87
N LYS A 412 -8.88 12.28 7.78
CA LYS A 412 -8.62 11.47 6.61
C LYS A 412 -8.96 12.19 5.31
N TRP A 413 -8.19 11.94 4.26
CA TRP A 413 -8.50 12.36 2.90
C TRP A 413 -9.60 11.51 2.29
N SER A 414 -10.39 12.09 1.39
CA SER A 414 -11.23 11.30 0.49
C SER A 414 -10.34 10.57 -0.53
N PRO A 415 -10.50 9.24 -0.69
CA PRO A 415 -9.77 8.48 -1.71
C PRO A 415 -10.34 8.72 -3.12
N THR A 416 -11.53 9.29 -3.25
CA THR A 416 -12.22 9.51 -4.53
C THR A 416 -12.23 10.96 -4.98
N ARG A 417 -12.21 11.93 -4.05
CA ARG A 417 -12.16 13.37 -4.36
C ARG A 417 -10.86 14.03 -3.85
N PRO A 418 -10.06 14.67 -4.71
CA PRO A 418 -8.80 15.29 -4.31
C PRO A 418 -8.98 16.54 -3.44
N GLY A 419 -10.10 17.25 -3.54
CA GLY A 419 -10.32 18.47 -2.75
C GLY A 419 -10.89 18.23 -1.34
N VAL A 420 -11.23 16.99 -1.00
CA VAL A 420 -12.06 16.67 0.17
C VAL A 420 -11.26 15.95 1.25
N PHE A 421 -11.39 16.41 2.49
CA PHE A 421 -10.89 15.71 3.66
C PHE A 421 -11.84 15.88 4.85
N TYR A 422 -11.65 15.03 5.84
CA TYR A 422 -12.51 14.91 7.01
C TYR A 422 -11.69 15.08 8.27
N THR A 423 -12.20 15.83 9.24
CA THR A 423 -11.57 16.00 10.55
C THR A 423 -12.54 15.60 11.65
N ALA A 424 -12.09 14.75 12.56
CA ALA A 424 -12.83 14.31 13.74
C ALA A 424 -12.43 15.15 14.94
N ARG A 425 -13.43 15.61 15.71
CA ARG A 425 -13.24 16.49 16.86
C ARG A 425 -13.52 15.77 18.17
N SER A 426 -12.91 16.26 19.24
CA SER A 426 -13.09 15.72 20.59
C SER A 426 -14.45 16.04 21.21
N ASP A 427 -15.34 16.79 20.55
CA ASP A 427 -16.73 17.02 20.98
C ASP A 427 -17.75 16.13 20.26
N GLY A 428 -17.29 15.15 19.48
CA GLY A 428 -18.18 14.22 18.80
C GLY A 428 -18.64 14.65 17.40
N VAL A 429 -18.13 15.78 16.92
CA VAL A 429 -18.48 16.34 15.60
C VAL A 429 -17.46 15.92 14.53
N LEU A 430 -18.00 15.59 13.36
CA LEU A 430 -17.26 15.31 12.13
C LEU A 430 -17.38 16.52 11.20
N ASP A 431 -16.25 17.11 10.86
CA ASP A 431 -16.17 18.23 9.91
C ASP A 431 -15.72 17.71 8.53
N VAL A 432 -16.48 18.08 7.50
CA VAL A 432 -16.21 17.79 6.10
C VAL A 432 -15.69 19.06 5.44
N TRP A 433 -14.47 18.98 4.91
CA TRP A 433 -13.82 20.05 4.19
C TRP A 433 -13.85 19.75 2.69
N ASP A 434 -14.28 20.71 1.89
CA ASP A 434 -14.12 20.69 0.45
C ASP A 434 -13.38 21.96 0.03
N MET A 435 -12.07 21.84 -0.18
CA MET A 435 -11.19 22.95 -0.57
C MET A 435 -11.46 23.46 -1.98
N PHE A 436 -12.17 22.69 -2.80
CA PHE A 436 -12.60 23.14 -4.12
C PHE A 436 -13.68 24.22 -4.01
N TYR A 437 -14.53 24.13 -2.97
CA TYR A 437 -15.62 25.07 -2.72
C TYR A 437 -15.28 26.12 -1.66
N LYS A 438 -14.84 25.70 -0.46
CA LYS A 438 -14.56 26.58 0.69
C LYS A 438 -13.23 26.21 1.36
N GLN A 439 -12.33 27.19 1.45
CA GLN A 439 -10.97 26.97 1.98
C GLN A 439 -10.81 27.28 3.46
N ASN A 440 -11.64 28.18 4.03
CA ASN A 440 -11.40 28.74 5.37
C ASN A 440 -12.20 28.06 6.50
N ASP A 441 -13.34 27.46 6.20
CA ASP A 441 -14.16 26.71 7.17
C ASP A 441 -14.63 25.41 6.52
N PRO A 442 -15.00 24.40 7.33
CA PRO A 442 -15.65 23.21 6.82
C PRO A 442 -16.95 23.57 6.09
N VAL A 443 -17.27 22.76 5.10
CA VAL A 443 -18.49 22.92 4.30
C VAL A 443 -19.68 22.28 5.01
N LEU A 444 -19.45 21.21 5.75
CA LEU A 444 -20.47 20.53 6.54
C LEU A 444 -19.88 20.09 7.90
N SER A 445 -20.62 20.34 8.98
CA SER A 445 -20.28 19.90 10.34
C SER A 445 -21.42 19.06 10.89
N ILE A 446 -21.13 17.82 11.28
CA ILE A 446 -22.13 16.80 11.60
C ILE A 446 -21.90 16.35 13.04
N ASN A 447 -22.90 16.49 13.90
CA ASN A 447 -22.83 15.91 15.24
C ASN A 447 -23.13 14.41 15.17
N VAL A 448 -22.08 13.59 15.22
CA VAL A 448 -22.16 12.14 15.04
C VAL A 448 -22.37 11.42 16.38
N SER A 449 -21.78 11.95 17.45
CA SER A 449 -21.75 11.33 18.77
C SER A 449 -21.78 12.40 19.84
N THR A 450 -22.35 12.11 21.01
CA THR A 450 -22.27 13.00 22.18
C THR A 450 -20.90 12.95 22.86
N SER A 451 -20.12 11.92 22.56
CA SER A 451 -18.80 11.66 23.15
C SER A 451 -17.68 11.85 22.13
N PRO A 452 -16.45 12.16 22.57
CA PRO A 452 -15.31 12.46 21.70
C PRO A 452 -15.12 11.41 20.61
N LEU A 453 -14.89 11.83 19.37
CA LEU A 453 -14.47 10.92 18.31
C LEU A 453 -13.01 10.54 18.53
N SER A 454 -12.70 9.26 18.48
CA SER A 454 -11.37 8.69 18.71
C SER A 454 -10.72 8.14 17.44
N SER A 455 -11.51 7.71 16.46
CA SER A 455 -11.00 7.15 15.21
C SER A 455 -11.89 7.51 14.02
N LEU A 456 -11.28 7.58 12.83
CA LEU A 456 -11.94 7.91 11.58
C LEU A 456 -11.28 7.13 10.45
N GLN A 457 -12.09 6.46 9.62
CA GLN A 457 -11.61 5.82 8.41
C GLN A 457 -12.62 5.96 7.27
N VAL A 458 -12.12 6.37 6.11
CA VAL A 458 -12.91 6.48 4.87
C VAL A 458 -12.88 5.16 4.11
N GLN A 459 -14.03 4.76 3.59
CA GLN A 459 -14.14 3.60 2.72
C GLN A 459 -13.41 3.88 1.40
N GLN A 460 -12.81 2.87 0.76
CA GLN A 460 -12.06 3.05 -0.49
C GLN A 460 -12.89 3.64 -1.65
N GLN A 461 -14.22 3.42 -1.65
CA GLN A 461 -15.16 4.01 -2.61
C GLN A 461 -15.57 5.46 -2.26
N GLY A 462 -15.10 6.01 -1.13
CA GLY A 462 -15.30 7.40 -0.73
C GLY A 462 -16.68 7.77 -0.18
N ARG A 463 -17.69 6.91 -0.33
CA ARG A 463 -19.08 7.20 0.06
C ARG A 463 -19.38 7.01 1.56
N LEU A 464 -18.74 6.06 2.21
CA LEU A 464 -18.96 5.75 3.63
C LEU A 464 -17.76 6.14 4.49
N LEU A 465 -18.08 6.67 5.68
CA LEU A 465 -17.13 7.04 6.73
C LEU A 465 -17.47 6.24 7.99
N ALA A 466 -16.47 5.69 8.65
CA ALA A 466 -16.63 5.07 9.96
C ALA A 466 -15.98 5.95 11.02
N CYS A 467 -16.78 6.41 11.99
CA CYS A 467 -16.35 7.27 13.09
C CYS A 467 -16.47 6.52 14.40
N GLY A 468 -15.35 6.16 15.03
CA GLY A 468 -15.31 5.58 16.36
C GLY A 468 -15.34 6.65 17.44
N SER A 469 -16.08 6.41 18.51
CA SER A 469 -16.15 7.30 19.67
C SER A 469 -15.52 6.69 20.93
N LYS A 470 -15.26 7.56 21.92
CA LYS A 470 -14.71 7.16 23.23
C LYS A 470 -15.66 6.24 24.02
N ASP A 471 -16.95 6.23 23.70
CA ASP A 471 -17.96 5.35 24.33
C ASP A 471 -18.04 3.96 23.71
N GLY A 472 -17.24 3.65 22.67
CA GLY A 472 -17.25 2.35 21.99
C GLY A 472 -18.29 2.22 20.88
N ASN A 473 -18.94 3.32 20.50
CA ASN A 473 -19.82 3.34 19.34
C ASN A 473 -18.99 3.63 18.08
N VAL A 474 -19.28 2.92 16.99
CA VAL A 474 -18.79 3.25 15.65
C VAL A 474 -19.98 3.64 14.78
N SER A 475 -20.05 4.92 14.44
CA SER A 475 -21.11 5.45 13.60
C SER A 475 -20.69 5.42 12.14
N ILE A 476 -21.55 4.86 11.29
CA ILE A 476 -21.34 4.80 9.84
C ILE A 476 -22.09 5.96 9.21
N VAL A 477 -21.35 6.88 8.60
CA VAL A 477 -21.88 8.10 7.98
C VAL A 477 -21.73 7.99 6.47
N GLU A 478 -22.82 8.17 5.74
CA GLU A 478 -22.83 8.31 4.29
C GLU A 478 -22.78 9.78 3.91
N VAL A 479 -21.91 10.12 2.95
CA VAL A 479 -21.83 11.46 2.36
C VAL A 479 -22.54 11.51 1.02
N SER A 480 -23.09 12.68 0.67
CA SER A 480 -23.77 12.90 -0.61
C SER A 480 -22.86 12.69 -1.82
N ASP A 481 -23.46 12.47 -2.98
CA ASP A 481 -22.75 12.22 -4.25
C ASP A 481 -21.75 13.33 -4.57
N GLY A 482 -22.13 14.60 -4.34
CA GLY A 482 -21.22 15.74 -4.52
C GLY A 482 -19.93 15.67 -3.68
N LEU A 483 -19.90 14.96 -2.54
CA LEU A 483 -18.70 14.76 -1.72
C LEU A 483 -17.96 13.44 -2.02
N ALA A 484 -18.62 12.49 -2.68
CA ALA A 484 -18.07 11.19 -3.02
C ALA A 484 -17.51 11.14 -4.45
N GLU A 485 -18.11 11.87 -5.39
CA GLU A 485 -17.80 11.79 -6.82
C GLU A 485 -16.93 12.98 -7.29
N ILE A 486 -15.87 12.66 -8.03
CA ILE A 486 -14.94 13.65 -8.55
C ILE A 486 -15.63 14.58 -9.55
N GLN A 487 -15.46 15.89 -9.36
CA GLN A 487 -16.05 16.90 -10.25
C GLN A 487 -15.12 17.19 -11.44
N SER A 488 -15.71 17.73 -12.51
CA SER A 488 -14.94 18.10 -13.70
C SER A 488 -13.84 19.12 -13.36
N ASN A 489 -12.63 18.90 -13.88
CA ASN A 489 -11.43 19.73 -13.64
C ASN A 489 -10.98 19.87 -12.16
N GLU A 490 -11.64 19.22 -11.20
CA GLU A 490 -11.32 19.36 -9.76
C GLU A 490 -9.87 19.03 -9.46
N LYS A 491 -9.38 17.89 -9.96
CA LYS A 491 -8.00 17.46 -9.76
C LYS A 491 -6.98 18.50 -10.23
N GLN A 492 -7.24 19.12 -11.39
CA GLN A 492 -6.33 20.13 -11.93
C GLN A 492 -6.36 21.40 -11.07
N SER A 493 -7.55 21.86 -10.69
CA SER A 493 -7.74 23.04 -9.85
C SER A 493 -7.13 22.89 -8.45
N ILE A 494 -7.31 21.73 -7.80
CA ILE A 494 -6.69 21.45 -6.50
C ILE A 494 -5.17 21.36 -6.62
N ASN A 495 -4.63 20.77 -7.69
CA ASN A 495 -3.18 20.77 -7.89
C ASN A 495 -2.63 22.20 -8.04
N GLN A 496 -3.32 23.05 -8.82
CA GLN A 496 -2.95 24.45 -8.97
C GLN A 496 -3.02 25.23 -7.65
N LEU A 497 -4.04 24.97 -6.83
CA LEU A 497 -4.17 25.55 -5.48
C LEU A 497 -2.96 25.18 -4.61
N LEU A 498 -2.64 23.89 -4.51
CA LEU A 498 -1.53 23.41 -3.69
C LEU A 498 -0.18 23.92 -4.19
N GLU A 499 0.02 24.00 -5.51
CA GLU A 499 1.24 24.56 -6.11
C GLU A 499 1.38 26.06 -5.85
N ARG A 500 0.27 26.81 -5.90
CA ARG A 500 0.24 28.24 -5.57
C ARG A 500 0.65 28.47 -4.12
N GLU A 501 0.06 27.75 -3.17
CA GLU A 501 0.41 27.89 -1.75
C GLU A 501 1.85 27.41 -1.47
N THR A 502 2.31 26.35 -2.15
CA THR A 502 3.72 25.91 -2.08
C THR A 502 4.68 27.01 -2.53
N LYS A 503 4.38 27.68 -3.64
CA LYS A 503 5.22 28.78 -4.15
C LYS A 503 5.20 29.98 -3.19
N ARG A 504 4.04 30.29 -2.63
CA ARG A 504 3.89 31.35 -1.64
C ARG A 504 4.77 31.09 -0.41
N GLU A 505 4.69 29.91 0.18
CA GLU A 505 5.50 29.54 1.34
C GLU A 505 7.00 29.50 1.04
N ARG A 506 7.41 29.03 -0.14
CA ARG A 506 8.83 29.10 -0.57
C ARG A 506 9.37 30.53 -0.59
N ASN A 507 8.57 31.47 -1.11
CA ASN A 507 8.96 32.87 -1.14
C ASN A 507 9.08 33.45 0.28
N LEU A 508 8.17 33.08 1.18
CA LEU A 508 8.21 33.51 2.58
C LEU A 508 9.44 32.94 3.32
N ASP A 509 9.73 31.65 3.16
CA ASP A 509 10.94 31.02 3.73
C ASP A 509 12.23 31.65 3.19
N GLN A 510 12.26 32.03 1.91
CA GLN A 510 13.39 32.78 1.34
C GLN A 510 13.52 34.17 1.97
N LEU A 511 12.42 34.93 2.08
CA LEU A 511 12.41 36.25 2.70
C LEU A 511 12.83 36.19 4.18
N GLU A 512 12.39 35.19 4.93
CA GLU A 512 12.79 34.97 6.33
C GLU A 512 14.29 34.70 6.44
N LYS A 513 14.85 33.86 5.57
CA LYS A 513 16.30 33.59 5.51
C LYS A 513 17.09 34.85 5.20
N GLU A 514 16.64 35.66 4.23
CA GLU A 514 17.28 36.92 3.87
C GLU A 514 17.22 37.94 5.04
N ALA A 515 16.06 38.06 5.70
CA ALA A 515 15.88 38.91 6.87
C ALA A 515 16.79 38.46 8.04
N ARG A 516 16.87 37.16 8.32
CA ARG A 516 17.75 36.61 9.37
C ARG A 516 19.23 36.84 9.06
N MET A 517 19.62 36.70 7.80
CA MET A 517 20.99 37.01 7.36
C MET A 517 21.32 38.50 7.47
N LYS A 518 20.36 39.38 7.14
CA LYS A 518 20.50 40.83 7.32
C LYS A 518 20.62 41.21 8.80
N ALA A 519 19.72 40.70 9.65
CA ALA A 519 19.78 40.90 11.09
C ALA A 519 21.09 40.40 11.71
N ARG A 520 21.62 39.24 11.26
CA ARG A 520 22.92 38.74 11.71
C ARG A 520 24.08 39.62 11.26
N LYS A 521 24.02 40.22 10.06
CA LYS A 521 25.03 41.19 9.58
C LYS A 521 24.96 42.50 10.37
N GLU A 522 23.76 42.99 10.66
CA GLU A 522 23.54 44.19 11.48
C GLU A 522 24.01 43.98 12.92
N ALA A 523 23.71 42.83 13.53
CA ALA A 523 24.21 42.47 14.86
C ALA A 523 25.74 42.40 14.90
N LYS A 524 26.39 41.86 13.85
CA LYS A 524 27.86 41.86 13.73
C LYS A 524 28.44 43.26 13.59
N LYS A 525 27.80 44.13 12.80
CA LYS A 525 28.21 45.55 12.67
C LYS A 525 28.05 46.34 13.98
N GLN A 526 27.13 45.94 14.86
CA GLN A 526 26.98 46.54 16.18
C GLN A 526 27.99 45.99 17.21
N THR A 527 28.60 44.82 16.96
CA THR A 527 29.63 44.24 17.84
C THR A 527 31.06 44.61 17.43
N GLU A 528 31.27 45.05 16.19
CA GLU A 528 32.48 45.77 15.80
C GLU A 528 32.34 47.22 16.33
N GLU A 529 33.05 47.55 17.42
CA GLU A 529 33.13 48.92 17.95
C GLU A 529 33.45 49.91 16.80
N PRO A 530 32.85 51.12 16.76
CA PRO A 530 33.33 52.14 15.86
C PRO A 530 34.81 52.39 16.21
N GLU A 531 35.69 52.37 15.20
CA GLU A 531 37.07 52.84 15.34
C GLU A 531 37.05 54.10 16.21
N LYS A 532 37.78 54.08 17.34
CA LYS A 532 37.86 55.19 18.28
C LYS A 532 38.12 56.47 17.49
N ASN A 533 37.08 57.28 17.37
CA ASN A 533 37.17 58.54 16.66
C ASN A 533 37.77 59.52 17.67
N ASP A 534 39.10 59.60 17.72
CA ASP A 534 39.87 60.38 18.71
C ASP A 534 39.33 61.83 18.85
N GLU A 535 38.79 62.40 17.77
CA GLU A 535 38.11 63.71 17.76
C GLU A 535 36.88 63.80 18.68
N MET A 536 36.14 62.71 18.87
CA MET A 536 34.94 62.68 19.70
C MET A 536 35.32 62.56 21.19
N GLU A 537 36.39 61.83 21.49
CA GLU A 537 36.94 61.71 22.85
C GLU A 537 37.54 63.04 23.33
N GLU A 538 38.20 63.78 22.43
CA GLU A 538 38.73 65.12 22.73
C GLU A 538 37.60 66.14 22.96
N LYS A 539 36.54 66.11 22.16
CA LYS A 539 35.34 66.96 22.35
C LYS A 539 34.62 66.67 23.68
N LEU A 540 34.53 65.40 24.06
CA LEU A 540 33.94 64.99 25.34
C LEU A 540 34.79 65.49 26.52
N ARG A 541 36.12 65.42 26.42
CA ARG A 541 37.02 66.00 27.44
C ARG A 541 36.88 67.51 27.56
N THR A 542 36.76 68.23 26.46
CA THR A 542 36.55 69.69 26.52
C THR A 542 35.22 70.05 27.17
N LEU A 543 34.16 69.30 26.87
CA LEU A 543 32.84 69.48 27.49
C LEU A 543 32.85 69.14 28.99
N GLU A 544 33.60 68.13 29.39
CA GLU A 544 33.76 67.74 30.80
C GLU A 544 34.48 68.83 31.59
N VAL A 545 35.55 69.41 31.05
CA VAL A 545 36.27 70.53 31.67
C VAL A 545 35.36 71.76 31.79
N GLU A 546 34.62 72.10 30.73
CA GLU A 546 33.68 73.23 30.72
C GLU A 546 32.55 73.04 31.75
N PHE A 547 32.02 71.83 31.89
CA PHE A 547 31.02 71.49 32.89
C PHE A 547 31.55 71.67 34.32
N PHE A 548 32.75 71.16 34.62
CA PHE A 548 33.33 71.28 35.96
C PHE A 548 33.79 72.71 36.32
N GLU A 549 34.14 73.52 35.33
CA GLU A 549 34.35 74.97 35.53
C GLU A 549 33.04 75.70 35.85
N LEU A 550 31.93 75.31 35.21
CA LEU A 550 30.61 75.87 35.51
C LEU A 550 30.15 75.52 36.93
N THR A 551 30.36 74.28 37.38
CA THR A 551 29.98 73.85 38.74
C THR A 551 30.83 74.54 39.80
N ARG A 552 32.14 74.75 39.57
CA ARG A 552 32.98 75.50 40.53
C ARG A 552 32.56 76.96 40.68
N LYS A 553 32.14 77.61 39.59
CA LYS A 553 31.61 78.98 39.68
C LYS A 553 30.28 79.05 40.43
N THR A 554 29.46 78.01 40.35
CA THR A 554 28.19 77.98 41.09
C THR A 554 28.40 77.69 42.57
N ASP A 555 29.37 76.84 42.94
CA ASP A 555 29.72 76.58 44.34
C ASP A 555 30.38 77.81 45.03
N GLU A 556 31.19 78.60 44.31
CA GLU A 556 31.79 79.84 44.86
C GLU A 556 30.77 80.99 45.04
N ASP A 557 29.66 80.97 44.30
CA ASP A 557 28.58 81.96 44.41
C ASP A 557 27.54 81.60 45.50
N GLU A 558 27.40 80.32 45.88
CA GLU A 558 26.44 79.86 46.92
C GLU A 558 27.00 79.90 48.36
N ASP A 559 28.32 79.80 48.56
CA ASP A 559 28.95 79.89 49.90
C ASP A 559 29.08 81.33 50.45
N GLY A 560 28.76 82.35 49.63
CA GLY A 560 28.80 83.76 50.02
C GLY A 560 27.57 84.29 50.78
N ASP A 561 26.41 83.64 50.65
CA ASP A 561 25.12 84.19 51.11
C ASP A 561 24.51 83.49 52.35
N LEU A 562 25.15 82.43 52.86
CA LEU A 562 24.63 81.62 53.99
C LEU A 562 25.26 81.91 55.37
N LEU A 563 26.16 82.90 55.48
CA LEU A 563 26.89 83.24 56.72
C LEU A 563 26.43 84.53 57.43
N SER A 564 25.33 85.18 57.01
CA SER A 564 24.90 86.46 57.61
C SER A 564 23.59 86.42 58.42
N SER A 565 22.97 85.25 58.62
CA SER A 565 21.76 85.18 59.44
C SER A 565 21.71 83.91 60.30
N ILE A 566 21.91 84.12 61.61
CA ILE A 566 21.46 83.36 62.79
C ILE A 566 22.61 83.24 63.82
N GLU A 567 22.86 84.34 64.53
CA GLU A 567 23.29 84.31 65.93
C GLU A 567 22.22 85.09 66.72
N THR A 568 21.45 84.38 67.55
CA THR A 568 20.63 84.97 68.61
C THR A 568 21.39 84.90 69.92
N GLY A 569 21.41 85.99 70.69
CA GLY A 569 21.80 85.98 72.10
C GLY A 569 21.21 87.16 72.86
N ASP A 570 20.17 86.86 73.64
CA ASP A 570 19.77 87.38 74.96
C ASP A 570 19.57 88.91 75.19
N GLY A 571 18.36 89.32 75.63
CA GLY A 571 18.00 89.65 77.03
C GLY A 571 17.56 91.13 77.05
N ASP A 572 16.63 91.68 77.83
CA ASP A 572 15.92 91.37 79.08
C ASP A 572 14.63 92.24 79.12
N GLU A 573 13.71 91.91 80.04
CA GLU A 573 12.53 92.67 80.55
C GLU A 573 11.27 92.88 79.67
#